data_AF-A0A0E3QVG9-F1
#
_entry.id   AF-A0A0E3QVG9-F1
#
_cell.length_a   1.000
_cell.length_b   1.000
_cell.length_c   1.000
_cell.angle_alpha   90.00
_cell.angle_beta   90.00
_cell.angle_gamma   90.00
#
_symmetry.space_group_name_H-M   'P 1'
#
loop_
_entity.id
_entity.type
_entity.pdbx_description
1 polymer ?
#
loop_
_entity_poly.entity_id
_entity_poly.type
_entity_poly.pdbx_seq_one_letter_code
_entity_poly.pdbx_strand_id
1 'polypeptide(L)' 'MLTYYVISGEYRAADLKNINSLASLETKKLAVNATTDGTIIVGDAAVIEPDIFAANGVIHGIDKVLIPL' A
#
# COMPACT_ATOMS: atom_id res chain seq x y z
N MET A 1 -8.62 -10.03 9.41
CA MET A 1 -7.97 -9.18 10.43
C MET A 1 -7.44 -7.95 9.72
N LEU A 2 -7.66 -6.73 10.24
CA LEU A 2 -7.31 -5.48 9.55
C LEU A 2 -5.81 -5.14 9.61
N THR A 3 -5.06 -5.79 10.51
CA THR A 3 -3.63 -5.53 10.72
C THR A 3 -2.77 -5.88 9.51
N TYR A 4 -3.27 -6.68 8.57
CA TYR A 4 -2.65 -6.92 7.27
C TYR A 4 -2.60 -5.66 6.36
N TYR A 5 -3.54 -4.73 6.54
CA TYR A 5 -3.65 -3.51 5.72
C TYR A 5 -2.91 -2.32 6.31
N VAL A 6 -2.36 -2.47 7.52
CA VAL A 6 -1.70 -1.39 8.24
C VAL A 6 -0.20 -1.58 8.13
N ILE A 7 0.49 -0.54 7.68
CA ILE A 7 1.95 -0.46 7.60
C ILE A 7 2.38 0.64 8.58
N SER A 8 3.41 0.38 9.37
CA SER A 8 3.97 1.39 10.28
C SER A 8 4.80 2.40 9.48
N GLY A 9 4.39 3.66 9.48
CA GLY A 9 5.07 4.75 8.81
C GLY A 9 4.14 5.59 7.93
N GLU A 10 4.65 6.73 7.44
CA GLU A 10 3.98 7.53 6.42
C GLU A 10 4.65 7.23 5.08
N TYR A 11 3.89 6.67 4.14
CA TYR A 11 4.37 6.39 2.78
C TYR A 11 3.44 7.06 1.79
N ARG A 12 3.97 7.99 1.00
CA ARG A 12 3.22 8.64 -0.09
C ARG A 12 3.37 7.83 -1.37
N ALA A 13 2.54 8.13 -2.36
CA ALA A 13 2.61 7.49 -3.66
C ALA A 13 4.01 7.64 -4.30
N ALA A 14 4.68 8.78 -4.07
CA ALA A 14 6.06 9.00 -4.52
C ALA A 14 7.07 8.04 -3.84
N ASP A 15 6.88 7.72 -2.57
CA ASP A 15 7.73 6.80 -1.82
C ASP A 15 7.47 5.36 -2.27
N LEU A 16 6.21 4.99 -2.45
CA LEU A 16 5.77 3.66 -2.89
C LEU A 16 6.35 3.27 -4.26
N LYS A 17 6.62 4.24 -5.14
CA LYS A 17 7.24 3.96 -6.46
C LYS A 17 8.67 3.42 -6.37
N ASN A 18 9.38 3.72 -5.28
CA ASN A 18 10.77 3.31 -5.08
C ASN A 18 10.90 2.11 -4.13
N ILE A 19 9.78 1.58 -3.65
CA ILE A 19 9.72 0.51 -2.66
C ILE A 19 9.16 -0.74 -3.33
N ASN A 20 9.88 -1.84 -3.23
CA ASN A 20 9.47 -3.12 -3.82
C ASN A 20 8.64 -3.98 -2.85
N SER A 21 8.72 -3.71 -1.55
CA SER A 21 7.96 -4.42 -0.53
C SER A 21 7.84 -3.66 0.77
N LEU A 22 6.69 -3.77 1.44
CA LEU A 22 6.42 -3.21 2.77
C LEU A 22 6.11 -4.33 3.76
N ALA A 23 6.49 -4.15 5.02
CA ALA A 23 6.09 -5.06 6.09
C ALA A 23 4.76 -4.58 6.69
N SER A 24 3.71 -5.39 6.57
CA SER A 24 2.45 -5.16 7.30
C SER A 24 2.65 -5.38 8.80
N LEU A 25 1.71 -4.88 9.61
CA LEU A 25 1.73 -5.06 11.06
C LEU A 25 1.57 -6.53 11.50
N GLU A 26 1.03 -7.39 10.62
CA GLU A 26 1.04 -8.85 10.80
C GLU A 26 2.37 -9.51 10.42
N THR A 27 3.43 -8.73 10.18
CA THR A 27 4.76 -9.20 9.77
C THR A 27 4.81 -9.91 8.41
N LYS A 28 3.69 -9.91 7.67
CA LYS A 28 3.64 -10.38 6.27
C LYS A 28 4.14 -9.28 5.33
N LYS A 29 4.96 -9.65 4.36
CA LYS A 29 5.44 -8.73 3.32
C LYS A 29 4.34 -8.51 2.28
N LEU A 30 4.04 -7.24 2.03
CA LEU A 30 3.23 -6.76 0.92
C LEU A 30 4.17 -6.41 -0.22
N ALA A 31 4.01 -7.04 -1.38
CA ALA A 31 4.71 -6.63 -2.58
C ALA A 31 4.18 -5.26 -3.04
N VAL A 32 5.05 -4.36 -3.47
CA VAL A 32 4.66 -3.07 -4.03
C VAL A 32 5.34 -2.94 -5.38
N ASN A 33 4.55 -2.70 -6.43
CA ASN A 33 5.03 -2.51 -7.79
C ASN A 33 4.46 -1.21 -8.35
N ALA A 34 5.30 -0.37 -8.94
CA ALA A 34 4.85 0.74 -9.76
C ALA A 34 4.93 0.36 -11.24
N THR A 35 3.84 0.58 -11.97
CA THR A 35 3.84 0.45 -13.43
C THR A 35 4.51 1.66 -14.09
N THR A 36 4.90 1.51 -15.36
CA THR A 36 5.44 2.61 -16.18
C THR A 36 4.49 3.79 -16.29
N ASP A 37 3.19 3.52 -16.18
CA ASP A 37 2.13 4.52 -16.30
C ASP A 37 1.87 5.25 -14.97
N GLY A 38 2.61 4.88 -13.91
CA GLY A 38 2.53 5.51 -12.59
C GLY A 38 1.51 4.86 -11.64
N THR A 39 0.80 3.81 -12.07
CA THR A 39 -0.12 3.05 -11.22
C THR A 39 0.66 2.25 -10.18
N ILE A 40 0.25 2.35 -8.92
CA ILE A 40 0.84 1.59 -7.82
C ILE A 40 -0.03 0.34 -7.59
N ILE A 41 0.61 -0.82 -7.53
CA ILE A 41 0.00 -2.10 -7.24
C ILE A 41 0.58 -2.60 -5.92
N VAL A 42 -0.29 -2.87 -4.95
CA VAL A 42 0.07 -3.45 -3.65
C VAL A 42 -0.48 -4.87 -3.61
N GLY A 43 0.41 -5.86 -3.59
CA GLY A 43 0.06 -7.26 -3.84
C GLY A 43 -0.54 -7.41 -5.24
N ASP A 44 -1.86 -7.54 -5.28
CA ASP A 44 -2.68 -7.79 -6.46
C ASP A 44 -3.85 -6.78 -6.58
N ALA A 45 -3.85 -5.76 -5.71
CA ALA A 45 -4.77 -4.62 -5.73
C ALA A 45 -4.08 -3.37 -6.28
N ALA A 46 -4.77 -2.63 -7.14
CA ALA A 46 -4.33 -1.36 -7.66
C ALA A 46 -4.76 -0.22 -6.73
N VAL A 47 -3.87 0.74 -6.49
CA VAL A 47 -4.19 1.98 -5.79
C VAL A 47 -4.97 2.89 -6.74
N ILE A 48 -6.24 3.13 -6.41
CA ILE A 48 -7.15 4.00 -7.16
C ILE A 48 -7.24 5.41 -6.61
N GLU A 49 -6.96 5.57 -5.31
CA GLU A 49 -7.02 6.85 -4.62
C GLU A 49 -5.78 7.01 -3.73
N PRO A 50 -4.65 7.47 -4.29
CA PRO A 50 -3.44 7.68 -3.52
C PRO A 50 -3.50 8.95 -2.66
N ASP A 51 -2.66 9.00 -1.63
CA ASP A 51 -2.33 10.21 -0.87
C ASP A 51 -3.52 10.88 -0.14
N ILE A 52 -4.42 10.08 0.44
CA ILE A 52 -5.48 10.60 1.32
C ILE A 52 -4.86 10.91 2.69
N PHE A 53 -4.66 12.20 2.97
CA PHE A 53 -4.05 12.64 4.23
C PHE A 53 -5.02 12.50 5.40
N ALA A 54 -4.57 11.80 6.45
CA ALA A 54 -5.24 11.68 7.73
C ALA A 54 -4.40 12.32 8.84
N ALA A 55 -5.01 12.62 9.99
CA ALA A 55 -4.31 13.23 11.13
C ALA A 55 -3.13 12.39 11.66
N ASN A 56 -3.10 11.09 11.35
CA ASN A 56 -2.15 10.12 11.86
C ASN A 56 -1.44 9.30 10.76
N GLY A 57 -1.47 9.75 9.50
CA GLY A 57 -0.77 9.08 8.41
C GLY A 57 -1.41 9.34 7.05
N VAL A 58 -1.17 8.41 6.12
CA VAL A 58 -1.69 8.47 4.75
C VAL A 58 -2.47 7.20 4.45
N ILE A 59 -3.65 7.37 3.86
CA ILE A 59 -4.50 6.29 3.39
C ILE A 59 -4.36 6.22 1.86
N HIS A 60 -4.28 4.99 1.34
CA HIS A 60 -4.33 4.70 -0.09
C HIS A 60 -5.53 3.82 -0.37
N GLY A 61 -6.49 4.31 -1.14
CA GLY A 61 -7.65 3.55 -1.59
C GLY A 61 -7.27 2.54 -2.66
N ILE A 62 -7.68 1.28 -2.48
CA ILE A 62 -7.40 0.16 -3.39
C ILE A 62 -8.68 -0.41 -4.00
N ASP A 63 -8.58 -0.98 -5.20
CA ASP A 63 -9.71 -1.53 -5.95
C ASP A 63 -10.15 -2.94 -5.49
N LYS A 64 -9.31 -3.62 -4.70
CA LYS A 64 -9.53 -5.01 -4.26
C LYS A 64 -9.20 -5.21 -2.80
N VAL A 65 -9.92 -6.14 -2.19
CA VAL A 65 -9.63 -6.65 -0.86
C VAL A 65 -8.41 -7.55 -0.95
N LEU A 66 -7.35 -7.24 -0.21
CA LEU A 66 -6.19 -8.11 -0.10
C LEU A 66 -6.51 -9.29 0.82
N ILE A 67 -6.45 -10.51 0.30
CA ILE A 67 -6.69 -11.70 1.10
C ILE A 67 -5.35 -12.19 1.66
N PRO A 68 -5.14 -12.15 2.98
CA PRO A 68 -3.94 -12.71 3.56
C PRO A 68 -3.94 -14.23 3.36
N LEU A 69 -3.00 -14.74 2.56
CA LEU A 69 -2.69 -16.17 2.39
C LEU A 69 -2.07 -16.76 3.65
#